data_AF-A0A9R0ZP45-F1
#
_entry.id   AF-A0A9R0ZP45-F1
#
_cell.length_a   1.000
_cell.length_b   1.000
_cell.length_c   1.000
_cell.angle_alpha   90.00
_cell.angle_beta   90.00
_cell.angle_gamma   90.00
#
_symmetry.space_group_name_H-M   'P 1'
#
loop_
_entity.id
_entity.type
_entity.pdbx_description
1 polymer ?
#
loop_
_entity_poly.entity_id
_entity_poly.type
_entity_poly.pdbx_seq_one_letter_code
_entity_poly.pdbx_strand_id
1 'polypeptide(L)'
;MAMASPFSQASAAAASPALPFSVSTSRPLSLTTAATAAVSARAPCRGSRGFRRGRFAVCNVAAPSAAELETKPAAAAKESQRPVYPFPAIVGQDEMKLCLLLNVIDPKIGGVMIMGDRGTGKSTTVRSLVDLLPDISVVVGDPFNSDPFDPEVMGPEVRDRLLKGEDLPVTTTKITMVDLPLGATEDRVCGTIDIEKALTEGVKAFEPGLLAKANRGILYVDEVNLLDDHLVDVLLDSAASGWNTVEREGISISHPARFILIGSGNPEEGELRPQLLDRFGMHAQVGTVRDAELRVKIVEERARFDKDPKTFRQSYLEEQGKLQDQITSARSNLGSVQLDHDLRVKISQVCSELNVDGLRGDIVTNRAAKALAALKGRDIVTVEDIATVIPNCLRHRLRKDPLESIDSGLLVVEKFYEVFG
;
A
#
# COMPACT_ATOMS: atom_id res chain seq x y z
N MET A 1 -39.97 -49.34 33.67
CA MET A 1 -39.28 -49.69 32.41
C MET A 1 -37.99 -48.87 32.41
N ALA A 2 -36.77 -49.40 32.61
CA ALA A 2 -36.13 -50.58 32.00
C ALA A 2 -35.95 -50.36 30.48
N MET A 3 -34.77 -50.49 29.85
CA MET A 3 -33.45 -51.08 30.22
C MET A 3 -32.30 -50.25 29.61
N ALA A 4 -31.17 -50.03 30.30
CA ALA A 4 -29.88 -50.78 30.25
C ALA A 4 -28.89 -50.43 29.11
N SER A 5 -27.65 -50.14 29.52
CA SER A 5 -26.37 -50.22 28.78
C SER A 5 -25.78 -51.65 28.92
N PRO A 6 -24.47 -51.98 28.69
CA PRO A 6 -23.34 -51.37 27.95
C PRO A 6 -22.61 -52.37 26.99
N PHE A 7 -21.35 -52.09 26.58
CA PHE A 7 -20.17 -52.94 26.18
C PHE A 7 -19.40 -52.28 24.98
N SER A 8 -18.08 -51.93 25.02
CA SER A 8 -16.83 -52.72 25.18
C SER A 8 -16.38 -53.41 23.87
N GLN A 9 -15.12 -53.49 23.37
CA GLN A 9 -13.70 -53.28 23.78
C GLN A 9 -12.91 -52.71 22.55
N ALA A 10 -11.75 -52.03 22.54
CA ALA A 10 -10.47 -52.05 23.29
C ALA A 10 -9.36 -53.03 22.77
N SER A 11 -8.24 -52.47 22.23
CA SER A 11 -6.85 -53.00 22.18
C SER A 11 -5.96 -51.87 21.57
N ALA A 12 -4.85 -51.35 22.11
CA ALA A 12 -3.65 -51.91 22.77
C ALA A 12 -2.78 -52.80 21.84
N ALA A 13 -1.44 -52.88 21.91
CA ALA A 13 -0.35 -52.00 22.40
C ALA A 13 1.01 -52.68 22.07
N ALA A 14 2.09 -51.94 21.75
CA ALA A 14 3.51 -52.37 21.83
C ALA A 14 4.42 -51.14 21.60
N ALA A 15 5.35 -50.70 22.46
CA ALA A 15 6.40 -51.35 23.26
C ALA A 15 7.77 -51.42 22.54
N SER A 16 8.78 -50.78 23.14
CA SER A 16 10.19 -50.70 22.71
C SER A 16 10.94 -52.04 22.89
N PRO A 17 12.22 -52.11 22.47
CA PRO A 17 13.26 -52.09 23.50
C PRO A 17 14.53 -51.29 23.13
N ALA A 18 15.46 -51.21 24.07
CA ALA A 18 16.65 -50.35 24.04
C ALA A 18 17.99 -51.13 23.92
N LEU A 19 19.08 -50.33 23.98
CA LEU A 19 20.47 -50.61 24.43
C LEU A 19 21.52 -50.75 23.30
N PRO A 20 22.83 -50.69 23.62
CA PRO A 20 23.56 -49.51 24.13
C PRO A 20 24.88 -49.28 23.34
N PHE A 21 25.70 -48.27 23.65
CA PHE A 21 27.17 -48.40 23.84
C PHE A 21 27.83 -47.06 24.24
N SER A 22 29.00 -47.15 24.85
CA SER A 22 29.77 -46.06 25.47
C SER A 22 31.16 -45.88 24.84
N VAL A 23 31.91 -44.87 25.33
CA VAL A 23 33.40 -44.74 25.40
C VAL A 23 34.06 -43.63 24.56
N SER A 24 34.39 -42.54 25.27
CA SER A 24 35.64 -41.71 25.32
C SER A 24 36.32 -41.05 24.10
N THR A 25 37.08 -39.98 24.44
CA THR A 25 38.30 -39.42 23.77
C THR A 25 38.13 -38.83 22.35
N SER A 26 38.81 -37.76 21.91
CA SER A 26 39.81 -36.85 22.51
C SER A 26 40.01 -35.60 21.61
N ARG A 27 40.47 -34.47 22.18
CA ARG A 27 41.11 -33.32 21.47
C ARG A 27 42.48 -33.73 20.86
N PRO A 28 43.22 -32.86 20.13
CA PRO A 28 42.86 -31.94 19.02
C PRO A 28 43.90 -32.07 17.85
N LEU A 29 43.95 -31.13 16.89
CA LEU A 29 45.11 -30.65 16.07
C LEU A 29 44.51 -29.62 15.07
N SER A 30 44.65 -28.29 15.16
CA SER A 30 45.81 -27.37 15.14
C SER A 30 46.48 -27.15 13.78
N LEU A 31 46.45 -25.91 13.29
CA LEU A 31 47.54 -25.12 12.68
C LEU A 31 47.00 -23.66 12.61
N THR A 32 47.48 -22.67 13.40
CA THR A 32 48.70 -21.83 13.21
C THR A 32 48.81 -21.25 11.78
N THR A 33 49.01 -19.95 11.53
CA THR A 33 49.63 -18.82 12.28
C THR A 33 49.19 -17.50 11.60
N ALA A 34 48.86 -16.39 12.29
CA ALA A 34 49.74 -15.28 12.73
C ALA A 34 50.65 -14.65 11.64
N ALA A 35 50.98 -13.35 11.59
CA ALA A 35 50.42 -12.11 12.17
C ALA A 35 51.14 -10.86 11.57
N THR A 36 50.60 -9.65 11.82
CA THR A 36 51.30 -8.33 11.93
C THR A 36 52.11 -7.69 10.77
N ALA A 37 51.57 -6.57 10.26
CA ALA A 37 52.08 -5.17 10.28
C ALA A 37 53.50 -4.75 9.78
N ALA A 38 53.52 -3.75 8.85
CA ALA A 38 54.42 -2.57 8.72
C ALA A 38 54.02 -1.79 7.43
N VAL A 39 53.78 -0.46 7.38
CA VAL A 39 54.64 0.73 7.56
C VAL A 39 55.86 0.81 6.63
N SER A 40 55.83 1.73 5.63
CA SER A 40 56.90 2.71 5.28
C SER A 40 56.61 3.41 3.93
N ALA A 41 57.38 4.45 3.56
CA ALA A 41 57.11 5.38 2.45
C ALA A 41 58.32 5.71 1.54
N ARG A 42 58.04 6.43 0.43
CA ARG A 42 58.95 7.19 -0.48
C ARG A 42 59.78 6.45 -1.57
N ALA A 43 59.28 6.56 -2.83
CA ALA A 43 59.89 7.20 -4.05
C ALA A 43 61.34 6.81 -4.54
N PRO A 44 61.87 7.26 -5.72
CA PRO A 44 61.31 8.10 -6.81
C PRO A 44 61.67 7.69 -8.30
N CYS A 45 61.20 8.50 -9.29
CA CYS A 45 61.76 8.72 -10.66
C CYS A 45 61.63 7.61 -11.77
N ARG A 46 61.61 7.87 -13.10
CA ARG A 46 61.79 9.09 -13.94
C ARG A 46 61.27 8.94 -15.41
N GLY A 47 60.78 10.03 -16.04
CA GLY A 47 60.83 10.29 -17.50
C GLY A 47 59.60 9.89 -18.37
N SER A 48 59.21 10.60 -19.45
CA SER A 48 59.76 11.84 -20.07
C SER A 48 58.81 12.53 -21.08
N ARG A 49 58.94 13.89 -21.25
CA ARG A 49 58.46 14.76 -22.38
C ARG A 49 56.92 14.79 -22.63
N GLY A 50 56.19 15.89 -22.87
CA GLY A 50 56.35 17.36 -22.93
C GLY A 50 54.93 18.00 -22.95
N PHE A 51 54.64 19.29 -23.12
CA PHE A 51 55.45 20.51 -23.35
C PHE A 51 54.89 21.69 -22.51
N ARG A 52 54.58 22.87 -23.09
CA ARG A 52 54.07 24.13 -22.45
C ARG A 52 53.32 24.97 -23.52
N ARG A 53 52.47 26.00 -23.27
CA ARG A 53 52.04 26.75 -22.06
C ARG A 53 50.77 27.59 -22.37
N GLY A 54 49.94 27.87 -21.35
CA GLY A 54 48.95 28.98 -21.35
C GLY A 54 48.43 29.19 -19.92
N ARG A 55 48.64 30.38 -19.33
CA ARG A 55 48.36 30.65 -17.90
C ARG A 55 47.03 31.40 -17.73
N PHE A 56 46.23 30.99 -16.75
CA PHE A 56 45.54 31.93 -15.85
C PHE A 56 45.65 31.43 -14.39
N ALA A 57 45.47 32.34 -13.43
CA ALA A 57 45.94 32.17 -12.06
C ALA A 57 45.00 31.34 -11.17
N VAL A 58 45.57 30.51 -10.31
CA VAL A 58 44.86 29.88 -9.20
C VAL A 58 44.95 30.82 -7.99
N CYS A 59 43.83 31.37 -7.55
CA CYS A 59 43.71 31.95 -6.21
C CYS A 59 43.41 30.82 -5.23
N ASN A 60 44.24 30.67 -4.20
CA ASN A 60 43.93 29.80 -3.07
C ASN A 60 42.73 30.38 -2.31
N VAL A 61 41.59 29.69 -2.33
CA VAL A 61 40.53 29.93 -1.34
C VAL A 61 40.89 29.11 -0.10
N ALA A 62 41.11 29.79 1.02
CA ALA A 62 41.40 29.15 2.29
C ALA A 62 40.21 28.30 2.74
N ALA A 63 40.47 27.09 3.24
CA ALA A 63 39.46 26.30 3.92
C ALA A 63 39.12 26.99 5.27
N PRO A 64 37.85 27.26 5.59
CA PRO A 64 37.46 27.73 6.91
C PRO A 64 37.73 26.65 7.96
N SER A 65 38.16 27.09 9.14
CA SER A 65 38.49 26.23 10.28
C SER A 65 37.26 25.53 10.86
N ALA A 66 37.44 24.31 11.35
CA ALA A 66 36.41 23.53 12.02
C ALA A 66 36.11 24.08 13.44
N ALA A 67 35.16 25.01 13.52
CA ALA A 67 34.35 25.35 14.70
C ALA A 67 33.04 25.99 14.20
N GLU A 68 31.96 25.89 14.97
CA GLU A 68 30.61 26.41 14.62
C GLU A 68 29.89 25.65 13.48
N LEU A 69 29.58 24.37 13.73
CA LEU A 69 28.63 23.59 12.93
C LEU A 69 27.65 22.81 13.84
N GLU A 70 27.07 23.51 14.81
CA GLU A 70 25.94 23.00 15.59
C GLU A 70 24.61 23.63 15.13
N THR A 71 23.55 22.83 15.09
CA THR A 71 22.15 23.20 14.79
C THR A 71 21.79 23.61 13.35
N LYS A 72 21.63 22.62 12.45
CA LYS A 72 20.51 22.53 11.46
C LYS A 72 20.49 21.23 10.60
N PRO A 73 20.12 20.05 11.15
CA PRO A 73 19.98 18.83 10.34
C PRO A 73 18.63 18.71 9.59
N ALA A 74 17.56 19.31 10.12
CA ALA A 74 16.18 19.00 9.70
C ALA A 74 15.73 19.64 8.36
N ALA A 75 16.37 20.73 7.92
CA ALA A 75 15.93 21.46 6.73
C ALA A 75 16.44 20.83 5.42
N ALA A 76 17.71 20.41 5.39
CA ALA A 76 18.36 19.87 4.19
C ALA A 76 17.76 18.53 3.71
N ALA A 77 17.21 17.73 4.65
CA ALA A 77 16.58 16.45 4.33
C ALA A 77 15.27 16.58 3.53
N LYS A 78 14.63 17.77 3.48
CA LYS A 78 13.42 18.00 2.67
C LYS A 78 13.68 18.25 1.19
N GLU A 79 14.92 18.57 0.78
CA GLU A 79 15.23 18.92 -0.62
C GLU A 79 15.59 17.72 -1.51
N SER A 80 15.78 16.52 -0.95
CA SER A 80 16.15 15.31 -1.71
C SER A 80 14.97 14.56 -2.35
N GLN A 81 13.73 14.90 -1.97
CA GLN A 81 12.55 14.32 -2.60
C GLN A 81 12.36 14.91 -4.00
N ARG A 82 12.35 14.03 -5.02
CA ARG A 82 11.95 14.42 -6.38
C ARG A 82 10.58 15.09 -6.30
N PRO A 83 10.39 16.28 -6.90
CA PRO A 83 9.12 16.97 -6.84
C PRO A 83 8.02 16.06 -7.42
N VAL A 84 6.92 15.94 -6.68
CA VAL A 84 5.74 15.18 -7.10
C VAL A 84 4.82 16.10 -7.91
N TYR A 85 4.22 15.55 -8.96
CA TYR A 85 3.26 16.27 -9.78
C TYR A 85 1.95 16.50 -8.99
N PRO A 86 1.38 17.71 -8.91
CA PRO A 86 0.16 17.98 -8.15
C PRO A 86 -1.06 17.15 -8.61
N PHE A 87 -1.80 16.57 -7.67
CA PHE A 87 -3.03 15.80 -7.96
C PHE A 87 -4.12 16.61 -8.69
N PRO A 88 -4.39 17.90 -8.37
CA PRO A 88 -5.35 18.71 -9.12
C PRO A 88 -4.98 18.85 -10.61
N ALA A 89 -3.70 19.08 -10.91
CA ALA A 89 -3.17 19.33 -12.26
C ALA A 89 -3.20 18.13 -13.23
N ILE A 90 -3.68 16.96 -12.79
CA ILE A 90 -3.84 15.76 -13.62
C ILE A 90 -5.16 15.87 -14.41
N VAL A 91 -5.09 15.80 -15.73
CA VAL A 91 -6.25 16.05 -16.62
C VAL A 91 -6.76 14.76 -17.25
N GLY A 92 -8.08 14.61 -17.34
CA GLY A 92 -8.74 13.53 -18.09
C GLY A 92 -8.69 12.15 -17.43
N GLN A 93 -8.71 12.11 -16.09
CA GLN A 93 -8.61 10.88 -15.29
C GLN A 93 -9.63 10.85 -14.15
N ASP A 94 -10.79 11.44 -14.39
CA ASP A 94 -11.74 11.79 -13.33
C ASP A 94 -12.37 10.55 -12.66
N GLU A 95 -12.57 9.46 -13.41
CA GLU A 95 -13.00 8.16 -12.87
C GLU A 95 -11.96 7.59 -11.88
N MET A 96 -10.69 7.53 -12.26
CA MET A 96 -9.61 7.07 -11.37
C MET A 96 -9.44 7.99 -10.17
N LYS A 97 -9.44 9.32 -10.38
CA LYS A 97 -9.37 10.31 -9.29
C LYS A 97 -10.49 10.08 -8.27
N LEU A 98 -11.72 9.90 -8.74
CA LEU A 98 -12.88 9.63 -7.89
C LEU A 98 -12.68 8.35 -7.08
N CYS A 99 -12.40 7.20 -7.73
CA CYS A 99 -12.21 5.92 -7.05
C CYS A 99 -11.10 5.96 -5.98
N LEU A 100 -10.01 6.67 -6.27
CA LEU A 100 -8.90 6.90 -5.33
C LEU A 100 -9.33 7.75 -4.13
N LEU A 101 -10.02 8.87 -4.36
CA LEU A 101 -10.50 9.75 -3.29
C LEU A 101 -11.52 9.04 -2.38
N LEU A 102 -12.44 8.25 -2.95
CA LEU A 102 -13.42 7.50 -2.18
C LEU A 102 -12.76 6.47 -1.27
N ASN A 103 -11.74 5.75 -1.73
CA ASN A 103 -10.98 4.79 -0.91
C ASN A 103 -10.10 5.45 0.17
N VAL A 104 -9.71 6.72 -0.01
CA VAL A 104 -9.07 7.51 1.04
C VAL A 104 -10.07 7.91 2.13
N ILE A 105 -11.32 8.17 1.76
CA ILE A 105 -12.40 8.55 2.68
C ILE A 105 -12.89 7.34 3.47
N ASP A 106 -13.23 6.25 2.77
CA ASP A 106 -13.57 4.95 3.38
C ASP A 106 -12.64 3.83 2.85
N PRO A 107 -11.52 3.54 3.53
CA PRO A 107 -10.65 2.41 3.18
C PRO A 107 -11.35 1.06 3.18
N LYS A 108 -12.51 0.93 3.86
CA LYS A 108 -13.29 -0.31 3.90
C LYS A 108 -14.10 -0.54 2.62
N ILE A 109 -13.99 0.34 1.61
CA ILE A 109 -14.46 0.05 0.24
C ILE A 109 -13.73 -1.14 -0.37
N GLY A 110 -12.45 -1.38 0.01
CA GLY A 110 -11.70 -2.57 -0.42
C GLY A 110 -10.74 -2.34 -1.59
N GLY A 111 -10.22 -1.12 -1.75
CA GLY A 111 -9.18 -0.80 -2.72
C GLY A 111 -9.68 -0.46 -4.12
N VAL A 112 -8.73 -0.09 -4.98
CA VAL A 112 -8.97 0.29 -6.37
C VAL A 112 -8.11 -0.55 -7.31
N MET A 113 -8.74 -1.12 -8.34
CA MET A 113 -8.07 -1.73 -9.46
C MET A 113 -8.13 -0.79 -10.66
N ILE A 114 -6.98 -0.40 -11.19
CA ILE A 114 -6.82 0.61 -12.23
C ILE A 114 -6.37 -0.07 -13.52
N MET A 115 -7.27 -0.26 -14.47
CA MET A 115 -6.98 -0.88 -15.76
C MET A 115 -6.90 0.16 -16.87
N GLY A 116 -5.86 0.09 -17.70
CA GLY A 116 -5.76 1.00 -18.85
C GLY A 116 -4.42 0.95 -19.55
N ASP A 117 -4.30 1.70 -20.64
CA ASP A 117 -3.16 1.67 -21.54
C ASP A 117 -1.83 2.04 -20.83
N ARG A 118 -0.70 1.60 -21.39
CA ARG A 118 0.63 2.08 -20.99
C ARG A 118 0.78 3.59 -21.28
N GLY A 119 1.53 4.31 -20.44
CA GLY A 119 1.74 5.75 -20.61
C GLY A 119 0.59 6.66 -20.12
N THR A 120 -0.51 6.10 -19.59
CA THR A 120 -1.63 6.85 -18.98
C THR A 120 -1.30 7.47 -17.62
N GLY A 121 -0.10 7.27 -17.07
CA GLY A 121 0.34 7.96 -15.84
C GLY A 121 -0.24 7.42 -14.52
N LYS A 122 -0.88 6.24 -14.50
CA LYS A 122 -1.47 5.59 -13.31
C LYS A 122 -0.63 5.75 -12.02
N SER A 123 0.65 5.33 -12.05
CA SER A 123 1.57 5.43 -10.91
C SER A 123 1.95 6.88 -10.52
N THR A 124 1.86 7.83 -11.44
CA THR A 124 2.05 9.27 -11.14
C THR A 124 0.84 9.80 -10.36
N THR A 125 -0.37 9.41 -10.75
CA THR A 125 -1.61 9.81 -10.06
C THR A 125 -1.65 9.27 -8.63
N VAL A 126 -1.28 8.01 -8.40
CA VAL A 126 -1.20 7.45 -7.03
C VAL A 126 -0.14 8.18 -6.19
N ARG A 127 1.05 8.46 -6.74
CA ARG A 127 2.08 9.24 -6.03
C ARG A 127 1.62 10.67 -5.70
N SER A 128 0.87 11.30 -6.60
CA SER A 128 0.30 12.64 -6.38
C SER A 128 -0.78 12.68 -5.28
N LEU A 129 -1.53 11.59 -5.13
CA LEU A 129 -2.51 11.43 -4.04
C LEU A 129 -1.78 11.41 -2.70
N VAL A 130 -0.69 10.66 -2.57
CA VAL A 130 0.08 10.51 -1.32
C VAL A 130 0.65 11.86 -0.84
N ASP A 131 1.07 12.75 -1.75
CA ASP A 131 1.55 14.08 -1.38
C ASP A 131 0.43 15.04 -0.93
N LEU A 132 -0.82 14.79 -1.37
CA LEU A 132 -2.03 15.53 -1.01
C LEU A 132 -2.60 15.13 0.37
N LEU A 133 -2.39 13.89 0.82
CA LEU A 133 -2.99 13.41 2.06
C LEU A 133 -2.41 14.12 3.31
N PRO A 134 -3.22 14.35 4.36
CA PRO A 134 -2.74 14.91 5.62
C PRO A 134 -1.79 13.97 6.36
N ASP A 135 -0.89 14.55 7.15
CA ASP A 135 0.03 13.81 8.02
C ASP A 135 -0.76 13.00 9.08
N ILE A 136 -0.24 11.82 9.43
CA ILE A 136 -0.81 10.91 10.43
C ILE A 136 0.00 10.93 11.73
N SER A 137 -0.68 10.80 12.86
CA SER A 137 -0.03 10.60 14.17
C SER A 137 0.41 9.15 14.33
N VAL A 138 1.67 8.92 14.69
CA VAL A 138 2.28 7.60 14.89
C VAL A 138 3.10 7.57 16.18
N VAL A 139 3.27 6.39 16.77
CA VAL A 139 4.18 6.19 17.91
C VAL A 139 5.63 6.23 17.44
N VAL A 140 6.48 6.99 18.14
CA VAL A 140 7.91 7.15 17.79
C VAL A 140 8.65 5.83 17.95
N GLY A 141 9.34 5.41 16.89
CA GLY A 141 10.19 4.22 16.86
C GLY A 141 9.47 2.91 16.52
N ASP A 142 8.15 2.94 16.32
CA ASP A 142 7.38 1.74 15.95
C ASP A 142 7.52 1.42 14.44
N PRO A 143 7.97 0.21 14.05
CA PRO A 143 8.05 -0.20 12.64
C PRO A 143 6.68 -0.34 11.95
N PHE A 144 5.58 -0.40 12.71
CA PHE A 144 4.22 -0.59 12.18
C PHE A 144 3.40 0.71 12.03
N ASN A 145 3.95 1.89 12.30
CA ASN A 145 3.20 3.16 12.27
C ASN A 145 1.90 3.15 13.12
N SER A 146 1.89 2.46 14.26
CA SER A 146 0.73 2.27 15.13
C SER A 146 0.01 3.57 15.46
N ASP A 147 -1.32 3.51 15.52
CA ASP A 147 -2.13 4.64 15.97
C ASP A 147 -2.00 4.80 17.50
N PRO A 148 -1.61 5.99 18.02
CA PRO A 148 -1.57 6.22 19.47
C PRO A 148 -2.95 6.16 20.14
N PHE A 149 -4.04 6.31 19.38
CA PHE A 149 -5.39 6.50 19.91
C PHE A 149 -6.32 5.29 19.72
N ASP A 150 -5.95 4.30 18.90
CA ASP A 150 -6.76 3.11 18.62
C ASP A 150 -6.01 1.81 19.01
N PRO A 151 -6.28 1.25 20.21
CA PRO A 151 -5.65 0.01 20.68
C PRO A 151 -5.90 -1.23 19.81
N GLU A 152 -6.92 -1.22 18.94
CA GLU A 152 -7.19 -2.34 18.01
C GLU A 152 -6.24 -2.37 16.81
N VAL A 153 -5.41 -1.34 16.62
CA VAL A 153 -4.48 -1.18 15.47
C VAL A 153 -3.04 -0.98 15.92
N MET A 154 -2.76 -1.15 17.22
CA MET A 154 -1.41 -1.10 17.74
C MET A 154 -0.66 -2.41 17.45
N GLY A 155 0.60 -2.27 17.04
CA GLY A 155 1.54 -3.39 17.00
C GLY A 155 1.72 -4.02 18.39
N PRO A 156 2.14 -5.30 18.47
CA PRO A 156 2.20 -6.04 19.73
C PRO A 156 3.04 -5.34 20.81
N GLU A 157 4.20 -4.79 20.44
CA GLU A 157 5.08 -4.09 21.38
C GLU A 157 4.46 -2.79 21.92
N VAL A 158 3.84 -1.98 21.05
CA VAL A 158 3.16 -0.74 21.43
C VAL A 158 1.99 -1.03 22.36
N ARG A 159 1.21 -2.08 22.07
CA ARG A 159 0.09 -2.53 22.89
C ARG A 159 0.57 -3.01 24.26
N ASP A 160 1.65 -3.76 24.33
CA ASP A 160 2.22 -4.23 25.60
C ASP A 160 2.78 -3.08 26.45
N ARG A 161 3.32 -2.02 25.84
CA ARG A 161 3.74 -0.79 26.52
C ARG A 161 2.54 0.01 27.05
N LEU A 162 1.46 0.12 26.27
CA LEU A 162 0.20 0.73 26.71
C LEU A 162 -0.41 -0.03 27.91
N LEU A 163 -0.43 -1.36 27.87
CA LEU A 163 -0.93 -2.20 28.97
C LEU A 163 -0.09 -2.09 30.26
N LYS A 164 1.19 -1.71 30.15
CA LYS A 164 2.07 -1.40 31.30
C LYS A 164 1.88 0.03 31.83
N GLY A 165 1.09 0.87 31.15
CA GLY A 165 0.91 2.27 31.50
C GLY A 165 2.11 3.16 31.16
N GLU A 166 2.91 2.79 30.16
CA GLU A 166 4.04 3.60 29.69
C GLU A 166 3.56 4.73 28.77
N ASP A 167 4.22 5.90 28.84
CA ASP A 167 3.99 6.99 27.89
C ASP A 167 4.42 6.58 26.46
N LEU A 168 3.51 6.76 25.51
CA LEU A 168 3.74 6.56 24.09
C LEU A 168 4.11 7.91 23.44
N PRO A 169 5.39 8.21 23.16
CA PRO A 169 5.77 9.43 22.44
C PRO A 169 5.15 9.44 21.04
N VAL A 170 4.42 10.50 20.71
CA VAL A 170 3.74 10.67 19.41
C VAL A 170 4.53 11.60 18.50
N THR A 171 4.60 11.26 17.22
CA THR A 171 5.09 12.15 16.16
C THR A 171 4.13 12.16 14.97
N THR A 172 4.18 13.21 14.16
CA THR A 172 3.43 13.31 12.90
C THR A 172 4.32 12.91 11.73
N THR A 173 3.85 11.99 10.89
CA THR A 173 4.55 11.55 9.67
C THR A 173 3.63 11.61 8.45
N LYS A 174 4.21 11.79 7.26
CA LYS A 174 3.47 11.63 6.00
C LYS A 174 3.05 10.17 5.81
N ILE A 175 1.89 9.99 5.18
CA ILE A 175 1.39 8.67 4.76
C ILE A 175 2.40 8.01 3.81
N THR A 176 2.74 6.76 4.06
CA THR A 176 3.69 5.99 3.24
C THR A 176 3.03 5.38 2.02
N MET A 177 3.72 5.41 0.88
CA MET A 177 3.41 4.61 -0.30
C MET A 177 4.46 3.52 -0.43
N VAL A 178 4.02 2.27 -0.50
CA VAL A 178 4.88 1.11 -0.69
C VAL A 178 4.61 0.53 -2.07
N ASP A 179 5.62 0.56 -2.93
CA ASP A 179 5.59 -0.09 -4.25
C ASP A 179 5.95 -1.59 -4.08
N LEU A 180 5.05 -2.49 -4.49
CA LEU A 180 5.30 -3.92 -4.56
C LEU A 180 5.92 -4.27 -5.93
N PRO A 181 7.18 -4.77 -5.99
CA PRO A 181 7.76 -5.23 -7.25
C PRO A 181 7.23 -6.63 -7.60
N LEU A 182 7.10 -6.93 -8.90
CA LEU A 182 6.63 -8.22 -9.42
C LEU A 182 7.39 -9.43 -8.86
N GLY A 183 8.71 -9.33 -8.74
CA GLY A 183 9.57 -10.38 -8.18
C GLY A 183 9.77 -10.28 -6.65
N ALA A 184 8.75 -9.85 -5.90
CA ALA A 184 8.79 -9.88 -4.43
C ALA A 184 8.60 -11.31 -3.94
N THR A 185 9.48 -11.80 -3.06
CA THR A 185 9.23 -13.04 -2.32
C THR A 185 8.20 -12.82 -1.22
N GLU A 186 7.43 -13.84 -0.87
CA GLU A 186 6.49 -13.84 0.27
C GLU A 186 7.13 -13.29 1.55
N ASP A 187 8.33 -13.78 1.87
CA ASP A 187 9.23 -13.33 2.94
C ASP A 187 9.41 -11.80 2.98
N ARG A 188 9.56 -11.16 1.81
CA ARG A 188 9.74 -9.71 1.72
C ARG A 188 8.42 -8.96 1.85
N VAL A 189 7.30 -9.57 1.43
CA VAL A 189 5.96 -8.98 1.53
C VAL A 189 5.47 -9.03 2.97
N CYS A 190 5.45 -10.22 3.55
CA CYS A 190 4.88 -10.54 4.85
C CYS A 190 5.83 -10.23 6.01
N GLY A 191 7.15 -10.35 5.77
CA GLY A 191 8.18 -10.32 6.80
C GLY A 191 8.70 -11.72 7.14
N THR A 192 9.88 -11.77 7.75
CA THR A 192 10.58 -13.01 8.13
C THR A 192 10.75 -13.10 9.64
N ILE A 193 11.00 -14.32 10.13
CA ILE A 193 11.36 -14.58 11.53
C ILE A 193 12.82 -15.01 11.54
N ASP A 194 13.67 -14.28 12.27
CA ASP A 194 15.07 -14.63 12.45
C ASP A 194 15.19 -15.73 13.53
N ILE A 195 15.34 -16.96 13.03
CA ILE A 195 15.43 -18.19 13.83
C ILE A 195 16.72 -18.20 14.67
N GLU A 196 17.83 -17.66 14.18
CA GLU A 196 19.11 -17.66 14.89
C GLU A 196 19.03 -16.78 16.14
N LYS A 197 18.46 -15.57 16.03
CA LYS A 197 18.19 -14.72 17.19
C LYS A 197 17.12 -15.31 18.10
N ALA A 198 16.04 -15.88 17.55
CA ALA A 198 14.98 -16.50 18.35
C ALA A 198 15.48 -17.67 19.22
N LEU A 199 16.40 -18.49 18.70
CA LEU A 199 17.00 -19.61 19.44
C LEU A 199 18.14 -19.17 20.38
N THR A 200 18.92 -18.16 20.01
CA THR A 200 20.11 -17.74 20.79
C THR A 200 19.77 -16.76 21.92
N GLU A 201 18.91 -15.78 21.64
CA GLU A 201 18.56 -14.69 22.56
C GLU A 201 17.20 -14.93 23.25
N GLY A 202 16.39 -15.86 22.76
CA GLY A 202 15.04 -16.12 23.26
C GLY A 202 14.02 -15.03 22.90
N VAL A 203 14.43 -14.04 22.08
CA VAL A 203 13.61 -12.91 21.66
C VAL A 203 13.07 -13.18 20.26
N LYS A 204 11.76 -12.99 20.05
CA LYS A 204 11.12 -13.11 18.72
C LYS A 204 11.57 -11.98 17.79
N ALA A 205 12.72 -12.16 17.13
CA ALA A 205 13.22 -11.22 16.14
C ALA A 205 12.44 -11.36 14.82
N PHE A 206 11.40 -10.52 14.66
CA PHE A 206 10.64 -10.39 13.43
C PHE A 206 11.19 -9.26 12.56
N GLU A 207 11.49 -9.52 11.29
CA GLU A 207 11.89 -8.49 10.34
C GLU A 207 10.67 -7.99 9.54
N PRO A 208 10.28 -6.70 9.67
CA PRO A 208 9.04 -6.19 9.09
C PRO A 208 9.10 -6.10 7.55
N GLY A 209 8.20 -6.83 6.90
CA GLY A 209 8.02 -6.84 5.46
C GLY A 209 7.42 -5.55 4.87
N LEU A 210 7.04 -5.61 3.59
CA LEU A 210 6.36 -4.52 2.90
C LEU A 210 4.98 -4.21 3.49
N LEU A 211 4.23 -5.23 3.94
CA LEU A 211 2.91 -5.05 4.55
C LEU A 211 2.96 -4.26 5.86
N ALA A 212 3.99 -4.47 6.69
CA ALA A 212 4.21 -3.70 7.90
C ALA A 212 4.44 -2.20 7.61
N LYS A 213 5.24 -1.90 6.59
CA LYS A 213 5.55 -0.52 6.14
C LYS A 213 4.39 0.17 5.44
N ALA A 214 3.46 -0.62 4.89
CA ALA A 214 2.23 -0.14 4.29
C ALA A 214 1.12 0.15 5.31
N ASN A 215 1.24 -0.27 6.57
CA ASN A 215 0.20 -0.05 7.58
C ASN A 215 -0.09 1.45 7.78
N ARG A 216 -1.40 1.79 7.78
CA ARG A 216 -1.96 3.16 7.72
C ARG A 216 -1.49 3.97 6.50
N GLY A 217 -1.05 3.27 5.46
CA GLY A 217 -0.51 3.78 4.21
C GLY A 217 -1.23 3.26 2.96
N ILE A 218 -0.53 3.33 1.83
CA ILE A 218 -0.98 2.86 0.52
C ILE A 218 -0.04 1.77 0.03
N LEU A 219 -0.58 0.63 -0.36
CA LEU A 219 0.16 -0.42 -1.07
C LEU A 219 -0.18 -0.36 -2.55
N TYR A 220 0.80 -0.03 -3.38
CA TYR A 220 0.68 0.01 -4.83
C TYR A 220 1.30 -1.24 -5.44
N VAL A 221 0.52 -1.96 -6.24
CA VAL A 221 0.98 -3.11 -7.01
C VAL A 221 0.93 -2.76 -8.49
N ASP A 222 2.09 -2.70 -9.14
CA ASP A 222 2.16 -2.52 -10.58
C ASP A 222 2.01 -3.86 -11.30
N GLU A 223 1.33 -3.86 -12.44
CA GLU A 223 1.05 -5.04 -13.28
C GLU A 223 0.50 -6.24 -12.46
N VAL A 224 -0.61 -6.04 -11.71
CA VAL A 224 -1.27 -7.08 -10.86
C VAL A 224 -1.60 -8.39 -11.60
N ASN A 225 -1.72 -8.34 -12.93
CA ASN A 225 -1.94 -9.49 -13.81
C ASN A 225 -0.79 -10.51 -13.74
N LEU A 226 0.43 -10.03 -13.43
CA LEU A 226 1.68 -10.79 -13.44
C LEU A 226 2.13 -11.24 -12.04
N LEU A 227 1.33 -10.97 -11.00
CA LEU A 227 1.66 -11.35 -9.62
C LEU A 227 1.33 -12.84 -9.36
N ASP A 228 2.19 -13.52 -8.59
CA ASP A 228 1.99 -14.91 -8.20
C ASP A 228 0.75 -15.11 -7.31
N ASP A 229 0.05 -16.23 -7.51
CA ASP A 229 -1.21 -16.61 -6.84
C ASP A 229 -1.13 -16.48 -5.30
N HIS A 230 -0.06 -17.01 -4.70
CA HIS A 230 0.13 -17.01 -3.24
C HIS A 230 0.29 -15.59 -2.67
N LEU A 231 0.90 -14.67 -3.41
CA LEU A 231 1.03 -13.27 -3.00
C LEU A 231 -0.32 -12.56 -3.11
N VAL A 232 -1.06 -12.81 -4.20
CA VAL A 232 -2.41 -12.26 -4.41
C VAL A 232 -3.31 -12.59 -3.22
N ASP A 233 -3.38 -13.85 -2.80
CA ASP A 233 -4.26 -14.27 -1.70
C ASP A 233 -3.86 -13.61 -0.36
N VAL A 234 -2.58 -13.63 0.02
CA VAL A 234 -2.11 -13.02 1.27
C VAL A 234 -2.31 -11.51 1.31
N LEU A 235 -2.10 -10.81 0.18
CA LEU A 235 -2.36 -9.37 0.09
C LEU A 235 -3.84 -9.03 0.24
N LEU A 236 -4.72 -9.80 -0.40
CA LEU A 236 -6.15 -9.56 -0.37
C LEU A 236 -6.78 -9.95 0.97
N ASP A 237 -6.28 -10.99 1.64
CA ASP A 237 -6.69 -11.35 3.00
C ASP A 237 -6.18 -10.30 4.00
N SER A 238 -4.94 -9.84 3.90
CA SER A 238 -4.39 -8.76 4.75
C SER A 238 -5.16 -7.44 4.58
N ALA A 239 -5.50 -7.08 3.34
CA ALA A 239 -6.28 -5.87 3.05
C ALA A 239 -7.73 -5.95 3.58
N ALA A 240 -8.32 -7.15 3.61
CA ALA A 240 -9.68 -7.37 4.09
C ALA A 240 -9.76 -7.48 5.64
N SER A 241 -8.80 -8.16 6.27
CA SER A 241 -8.74 -8.33 7.73
C SER A 241 -8.16 -7.10 8.45
N GLY A 242 -7.29 -6.35 7.76
CA GLY A 242 -6.46 -5.30 8.37
C GLY A 242 -5.30 -5.83 9.22
N TRP A 243 -5.00 -7.13 9.15
CA TRP A 243 -3.97 -7.83 9.90
C TRP A 243 -3.21 -8.80 8.99
N ASN A 244 -1.88 -8.76 9.05
CA ASN A 244 -1.03 -9.78 8.46
C ASN A 244 -0.61 -10.77 9.56
N THR A 245 -0.70 -12.06 9.28
CA THR A 245 -0.28 -13.14 10.18
C THR A 245 0.75 -14.01 9.48
N VAL A 246 1.94 -14.10 10.07
CA VAL A 246 3.05 -14.90 9.57
C VAL A 246 3.23 -16.10 10.48
N GLU A 247 3.00 -17.30 9.95
CA GLU A 247 3.14 -18.57 10.66
C GLU A 247 4.27 -19.40 10.05
N ARG A 248 5.39 -19.53 10.76
CA ARG A 248 6.52 -20.37 10.33
C ARG A 248 7.12 -21.13 11.51
N GLU A 249 7.48 -22.38 11.28
CA GLU A 249 8.20 -23.25 12.23
C GLU A 249 7.53 -23.37 13.63
N GLY A 250 6.20 -23.26 13.69
CA GLY A 250 5.43 -23.31 14.94
C GLY A 250 5.34 -21.98 15.70
N ILE A 251 5.91 -20.89 15.14
CA ILE A 251 5.77 -19.53 15.66
C ILE A 251 4.75 -18.78 14.78
N SER A 252 3.70 -18.27 15.41
CA SER A 252 2.74 -17.35 14.79
C SER A 252 2.98 -15.93 15.32
N ILE A 253 3.06 -14.96 14.41
CA ILE A 253 3.17 -13.52 14.70
C ILE A 253 2.15 -12.78 13.84
N SER A 254 1.27 -12.01 14.48
CA SER A 254 0.32 -11.12 13.79
C SER A 254 0.67 -9.66 14.04
N HIS A 255 0.59 -8.84 13.00
CA HIS A 255 0.79 -7.39 13.08
C HIS A 255 -0.30 -6.63 12.29
N PRO A 256 -0.61 -5.37 12.65
CA PRO A 256 -1.56 -4.56 11.91
C PRO A 256 -1.04 -4.28 10.49
N ALA A 257 -1.97 -4.35 9.53
CA ALA A 257 -1.73 -4.13 8.11
C ALA A 257 -2.98 -3.50 7.45
N ARG A 258 -3.52 -2.42 8.05
CA ARG A 258 -4.63 -1.63 7.49
C ARG A 258 -4.08 -0.65 6.44
N PHE A 259 -4.12 -1.02 5.17
CA PHE A 259 -3.64 -0.19 4.05
C PHE A 259 -4.68 -0.07 2.93
N ILE A 260 -4.58 0.99 2.12
CA ILE A 260 -5.37 1.11 0.88
C ILE A 260 -4.62 0.34 -0.22
N LEU A 261 -5.22 -0.75 -0.70
CA LEU A 261 -4.68 -1.52 -1.82
C LEU A 261 -5.02 -0.83 -3.15
N ILE A 262 -4.00 -0.58 -3.97
CA ILE A 262 -4.16 -0.06 -5.33
C ILE A 262 -3.44 -0.98 -6.30
N GLY A 263 -4.20 -1.69 -7.14
CA GLY A 263 -3.68 -2.48 -8.24
C GLY A 263 -3.67 -1.68 -9.54
N SER A 264 -2.59 -1.79 -10.31
CA SER A 264 -2.48 -1.26 -11.69
C SER A 264 -2.32 -2.42 -12.66
N GLY A 265 -3.01 -2.39 -13.79
CA GLY A 265 -2.89 -3.42 -14.82
C GLY A 265 -3.12 -2.89 -16.24
N ASN A 266 -2.73 -3.71 -17.21
CA ASN A 266 -2.95 -3.48 -18.63
C ASN A 266 -3.79 -4.64 -19.21
N PRO A 267 -4.98 -4.37 -19.80
CA PRO A 267 -5.80 -5.41 -20.42
C PRO A 267 -5.08 -6.25 -21.49
N GLU A 268 -4.05 -5.71 -22.15
CA GLU A 268 -3.29 -6.43 -23.19
C GLU A 268 -2.32 -7.49 -22.64
N GLU A 269 -1.97 -7.44 -21.35
CA GLU A 269 -0.93 -8.31 -20.75
C GLU A 269 -1.50 -9.60 -20.15
N GLY A 270 -2.82 -9.76 -20.16
CA GLY A 270 -3.52 -10.94 -19.65
C GLY A 270 -4.82 -10.58 -18.94
N GLU A 271 -5.75 -11.54 -18.88
CA GLU A 271 -6.97 -11.37 -18.09
C GLU A 271 -6.68 -11.48 -16.59
N LEU A 272 -7.40 -10.67 -15.82
CA LEU A 272 -7.34 -10.69 -14.36
C LEU A 272 -7.99 -11.95 -13.80
N ARG A 273 -7.38 -12.49 -12.74
CA ARG A 273 -7.92 -13.64 -12.00
C ARG A 273 -9.23 -13.26 -11.31
N PRO A 274 -10.28 -14.11 -11.35
CA PRO A 274 -11.57 -13.81 -10.70
C PRO A 274 -11.48 -13.45 -9.22
N GLN A 275 -10.48 -13.97 -8.50
CA GLN A 275 -10.21 -13.64 -7.10
C GLN A 275 -9.85 -12.17 -6.89
N LEU A 276 -9.06 -11.57 -7.80
CA LEU A 276 -8.75 -10.13 -7.79
C LEU A 276 -10.03 -9.33 -8.07
N LEU A 277 -10.78 -9.76 -9.10
CA LEU A 277 -12.01 -9.10 -9.52
C LEU A 277 -13.06 -9.03 -8.40
N ASP A 278 -13.39 -10.13 -7.73
CA ASP A 278 -14.32 -10.06 -6.60
C ASP A 278 -13.73 -9.23 -5.45
N ARG A 279 -12.44 -9.39 -5.14
CA ARG A 279 -11.92 -8.84 -3.89
C ARG A 279 -11.62 -7.34 -3.94
N PHE A 280 -11.35 -6.76 -5.11
CA PHE A 280 -11.26 -5.31 -5.26
C PHE A 280 -12.61 -4.62 -5.08
N GLY A 281 -12.62 -3.56 -4.28
CA GLY A 281 -13.77 -2.69 -4.08
C GLY A 281 -14.23 -2.06 -5.39
N MET A 282 -13.38 -1.20 -5.96
CA MET A 282 -13.70 -0.45 -7.18
C MET A 282 -12.77 -0.82 -8.33
N HIS A 283 -13.32 -0.81 -9.55
CA HIS A 283 -12.58 -0.89 -10.79
C HIS A 283 -12.69 0.44 -11.55
N ALA A 284 -11.54 1.07 -11.78
CA ALA A 284 -11.41 2.29 -12.56
C ALA A 284 -10.72 2.00 -13.90
N GLN A 285 -11.35 2.40 -15.00
CA GLN A 285 -10.80 2.32 -16.34
C GLN A 285 -10.13 3.65 -16.72
N VAL A 286 -8.89 3.58 -17.21
CA VAL A 286 -8.11 4.75 -17.63
C VAL A 286 -7.78 4.62 -19.11
N GLY A 287 -8.67 5.14 -19.96
CA GLY A 287 -8.42 5.24 -21.39
C GLY A 287 -7.44 6.36 -21.72
N THR A 288 -6.73 6.23 -22.85
CA THR A 288 -6.01 7.35 -23.45
C THR A 288 -6.98 8.45 -23.89
N VAL A 289 -6.74 9.70 -23.44
CA VAL A 289 -7.55 10.87 -23.81
C VAL A 289 -7.55 11.03 -25.33
N ARG A 290 -8.74 11.04 -25.94
CA ARG A 290 -8.93 11.11 -27.40
C ARG A 290 -9.05 12.53 -27.93
N ASP A 291 -9.52 13.47 -27.11
CA ASP A 291 -9.62 14.89 -27.46
C ASP A 291 -8.22 15.51 -27.66
N ALA A 292 -8.02 16.14 -28.81
CA ALA A 292 -6.77 16.80 -29.17
C ALA A 292 -6.43 17.97 -28.25
N GLU A 293 -7.41 18.76 -27.81
CA GLU A 293 -7.18 19.94 -26.96
C GLU A 293 -6.69 19.52 -25.58
N LEU A 294 -7.35 18.53 -24.96
CA LEU A 294 -6.92 17.96 -23.69
C LEU A 294 -5.56 17.26 -23.79
N ARG A 295 -5.24 16.58 -24.90
CA ARG A 295 -3.91 16.00 -25.13
C ARG A 295 -2.81 17.06 -25.19
N VAL A 296 -3.03 18.17 -25.90
CA VAL A 296 -2.09 19.30 -25.92
C VAL A 296 -1.91 19.89 -24.53
N LYS A 297 -3.01 20.10 -23.79
CA LYS A 297 -2.98 20.59 -22.40
C LYS A 297 -2.13 19.69 -21.48
N ILE A 298 -2.28 18.37 -21.58
CA ILE A 298 -1.48 17.40 -20.78
C ILE A 298 0.03 17.55 -21.10
N VAL A 299 0.39 17.68 -22.38
CA VAL A 299 1.79 17.85 -22.80
C VAL A 299 2.35 19.20 -22.35
N GLU A 300 1.58 20.28 -22.46
CA GLU A 300 2.00 21.62 -21.98
C GLU A 300 2.20 21.66 -20.46
N GLU A 301 1.23 21.18 -19.68
CA GLU A 301 1.33 21.18 -18.22
C GLU A 301 2.48 20.29 -17.75
N ARG A 302 2.71 19.15 -18.41
CA ARG A 302 3.89 18.31 -18.15
C ARG A 302 5.20 19.04 -18.45
N ALA A 303 5.30 19.72 -19.58
CA ALA A 303 6.49 20.49 -19.96
C ALA A 303 6.74 21.69 -19.03
N ARG A 304 5.68 22.33 -18.52
CA ARG A 304 5.77 23.39 -17.50
C ARG A 304 6.33 22.83 -16.19
N PHE A 305 5.82 21.69 -15.73
CA PHE A 305 6.31 21.01 -14.53
C PHE A 305 7.78 20.59 -14.67
N ASP A 306 8.16 19.94 -15.78
CA ASP A 306 9.54 19.48 -16.00
C ASP A 306 10.54 20.64 -16.14
N LYS A 307 10.08 21.84 -16.53
CA LYS A 307 10.89 23.06 -16.62
C LYS A 307 11.12 23.74 -15.26
N ASP A 308 10.09 23.92 -14.45
CA ASP A 308 10.20 24.45 -13.08
C ASP A 308 9.14 23.81 -12.15
N PRO A 309 9.51 22.70 -11.48
CA PRO A 309 8.60 22.00 -10.57
C PRO A 309 8.23 22.82 -9.32
N LYS A 310 9.07 23.77 -8.90
CA LYS A 310 8.84 24.55 -7.67
C LYS A 310 7.75 25.59 -7.92
N THR A 311 7.86 26.36 -8.99
CA THR A 311 6.86 27.36 -9.39
C THR A 311 5.54 26.68 -9.79
N PHE A 312 5.58 25.53 -10.47
CA PHE A 312 4.37 24.76 -10.82
C PHE A 312 3.62 24.25 -9.58
N ARG A 313 4.32 23.73 -8.56
CA ARG A 313 3.64 23.32 -7.31
C ARG A 313 3.03 24.50 -6.56
N GLN A 314 3.63 25.69 -6.62
CA GLN A 314 3.07 26.89 -6.00
C GLN A 314 1.74 27.32 -6.63
N SER A 315 1.58 27.23 -7.96
CA SER A 315 0.31 27.62 -8.60
C SER A 315 -0.87 26.72 -8.26
N TYR A 316 -0.62 25.46 -7.91
CA TYR A 316 -1.67 24.49 -7.53
C TYR A 316 -1.83 24.31 -6.01
N LEU A 317 -1.10 25.08 -5.19
CA LEU A 317 -1.08 24.89 -3.72
C LEU A 317 -2.43 25.23 -3.08
N GLU A 318 -3.15 26.24 -3.56
CA GLU A 318 -4.50 26.57 -3.08
C GLU A 318 -5.53 25.49 -3.45
N GLU A 319 -5.42 24.88 -4.63
CA GLU A 319 -6.31 23.80 -5.05
C GLU A 319 -6.03 22.51 -4.29
N GLN A 320 -4.75 22.20 -4.01
CA GLN A 320 -4.37 21.10 -3.13
C GLN A 320 -4.92 21.30 -1.71
N GLY A 321 -4.78 22.50 -1.13
CA GLY A 321 -5.32 22.81 0.19
C GLY A 321 -6.84 22.58 0.27
N LYS A 322 -7.60 23.17 -0.67
CA LYS A 322 -9.07 22.97 -0.75
C LYS A 322 -9.46 21.49 -0.82
N LEU A 323 -8.75 20.69 -1.61
CA LEU A 323 -9.04 19.27 -1.74
C LEU A 323 -8.60 18.46 -0.50
N GLN A 324 -7.52 18.84 0.17
CA GLN A 324 -7.07 18.25 1.43
C GLN A 324 -8.08 18.53 2.57
N ASP A 325 -8.61 19.75 2.64
CA ASP A 325 -9.67 20.15 3.58
C ASP A 325 -10.98 19.38 3.32
N GLN A 326 -11.35 19.21 2.04
CA GLN A 326 -12.50 18.39 1.63
C GLN A 326 -12.34 16.92 2.04
N ILE A 327 -11.20 16.29 1.78
CA ILE A 327 -10.92 14.90 2.20
C ILE A 327 -10.98 14.77 3.72
N THR A 328 -10.41 15.73 4.46
CA THR A 328 -10.39 15.71 5.93
C THR A 328 -11.81 15.84 6.50
N SER A 329 -12.61 16.76 5.97
CA SER A 329 -14.01 16.97 6.34
C SER A 329 -14.90 15.77 5.97
N ALA A 330 -14.66 15.16 4.80
CA ALA A 330 -15.37 13.97 4.37
C ALA A 330 -15.09 12.77 5.29
N ARG A 331 -13.83 12.60 5.75
CA ARG A 331 -13.44 11.55 6.70
C ARG A 331 -14.07 11.73 8.07
N SER A 332 -14.20 12.96 8.59
CA SER A 332 -14.90 13.20 9.85
C SER A 332 -16.41 12.97 9.74
N ASN A 333 -17.00 13.34 8.60
CA ASN A 333 -18.46 13.32 8.42
C ASN A 333 -18.98 11.98 7.88
N LEU A 334 -18.13 11.08 7.39
CA LEU A 334 -18.54 9.76 6.88
C LEU A 334 -19.45 8.98 7.85
N GLY A 335 -19.23 9.13 9.16
CA GLY A 335 -20.03 8.52 10.22
C GLY A 335 -21.46 9.06 10.34
N SER A 336 -21.73 10.31 9.96
CA SER A 336 -23.08 10.91 9.97
C SER A 336 -23.87 10.61 8.70
N VAL A 337 -23.21 10.28 7.57
CA VAL A 337 -23.89 10.14 6.27
C VAL A 337 -24.92 9.02 6.27
N GLN A 338 -26.17 9.41 6.04
CA GLN A 338 -27.33 8.53 5.95
C GLN A 338 -27.60 8.14 4.49
N LEU A 339 -28.01 6.89 4.33
CA LEU A 339 -28.48 6.34 3.07
C LEU A 339 -29.84 5.69 3.33
N ASP A 340 -30.85 6.20 2.62
CA ASP A 340 -32.24 5.82 2.87
C ASP A 340 -32.49 4.33 2.61
N HIS A 341 -33.55 3.79 3.21
CA HIS A 341 -33.90 2.37 3.06
C HIS A 341 -34.33 2.05 1.62
N ASP A 342 -35.12 2.90 0.98
CA ASP A 342 -35.54 2.71 -0.43
C ASP A 342 -34.34 2.63 -1.37
N LEU A 343 -33.39 3.55 -1.23
CA LEU A 343 -32.15 3.56 -2.01
C LEU A 343 -31.31 2.30 -1.78
N ARG A 344 -31.24 1.77 -0.55
CA ARG A 344 -30.56 0.50 -0.25
C ARG A 344 -31.21 -0.69 -0.95
N VAL A 345 -32.55 -0.77 -0.92
CA VAL A 345 -33.30 -1.83 -1.61
C VAL A 345 -33.06 -1.77 -3.12
N LYS A 346 -33.09 -0.57 -3.72
CA LYS A 346 -32.81 -0.39 -5.15
C LYS A 346 -31.37 -0.73 -5.55
N ILE A 347 -30.38 -0.43 -4.71
CA ILE A 347 -28.98 -0.89 -4.93
C ILE A 347 -28.94 -2.43 -4.98
N SER A 348 -29.58 -3.11 -4.03
CA SER A 348 -29.63 -4.58 -4.02
C SER A 348 -30.44 -5.16 -5.17
N GLN A 349 -31.50 -4.48 -5.63
CA GLN A 349 -32.24 -4.86 -6.83
C GLN A 349 -31.33 -4.81 -8.08
N VAL A 350 -30.58 -3.72 -8.29
CA VAL A 350 -29.61 -3.63 -9.41
C VAL A 350 -28.55 -4.74 -9.31
N CYS A 351 -28.01 -5.03 -8.12
CA CYS A 351 -27.04 -6.12 -7.93
C CYS A 351 -27.66 -7.50 -8.26
N SER A 352 -28.93 -7.72 -7.92
CA SER A 352 -29.66 -8.96 -8.20
C SER A 352 -29.99 -9.12 -9.69
N GLU A 353 -30.41 -8.06 -10.39
CA GLU A 353 -30.73 -8.10 -11.82
C GLU A 353 -29.48 -8.29 -12.68
N LEU A 354 -28.34 -7.75 -12.22
CA LEU A 354 -27.02 -7.95 -12.83
C LEU A 354 -26.38 -9.32 -12.49
N ASN A 355 -27.05 -10.18 -11.72
CA ASN A 355 -26.54 -11.49 -11.27
C ASN A 355 -25.15 -11.41 -10.61
N VAL A 356 -24.92 -10.37 -9.78
CA VAL A 356 -23.65 -10.19 -9.04
C VAL A 356 -23.49 -11.29 -7.99
N ASP A 357 -22.29 -11.88 -7.92
CA ASP A 357 -21.98 -12.92 -6.94
C ASP A 357 -21.85 -12.35 -5.51
N GLY A 358 -22.74 -12.81 -4.63
CA GLY A 358 -22.75 -12.46 -3.21
C GLY A 358 -23.15 -11.00 -2.92
N LEU A 359 -23.00 -10.58 -1.66
CA LEU A 359 -23.44 -9.25 -1.17
C LEU A 359 -22.33 -8.18 -1.22
N ARG A 360 -21.20 -8.47 -1.86
CA ARG A 360 -20.04 -7.58 -1.86
C ARG A 360 -20.26 -6.36 -2.74
N GLY A 361 -20.94 -6.53 -3.88
CA GLY A 361 -21.38 -5.42 -4.74
C GLY A 361 -22.24 -4.41 -3.99
N ASP A 362 -23.20 -4.90 -3.20
CA ASP A 362 -24.05 -4.09 -2.33
C ASP A 362 -23.21 -3.30 -1.33
N ILE A 363 -22.39 -3.98 -0.51
CA ILE A 363 -21.61 -3.35 0.57
C ILE A 363 -20.69 -2.25 0.02
N VAL A 364 -20.01 -2.53 -1.09
CA VAL A 364 -19.13 -1.58 -1.78
C VAL A 364 -19.92 -0.38 -2.30
N THR A 365 -21.02 -0.60 -3.03
CA THR A 365 -21.83 0.48 -3.62
C THR A 365 -22.42 1.39 -2.53
N ASN A 366 -22.92 0.80 -1.44
CA ASN A 366 -23.42 1.52 -0.28
C ASN A 366 -22.33 2.40 0.39
N ARG A 367 -21.09 1.88 0.53
CA ARG A 367 -19.97 2.64 1.09
C ARG A 367 -19.48 3.75 0.15
N ALA A 368 -19.30 3.44 -1.13
CA ALA A 368 -18.86 4.40 -2.14
C ALA A 368 -19.83 5.57 -2.28
N ALA A 369 -21.15 5.31 -2.28
CA ALA A 369 -22.16 6.37 -2.38
C ALA A 369 -22.16 7.29 -1.14
N LYS A 370 -21.97 6.72 0.07
CA LYS A 370 -21.78 7.51 1.31
C LYS A 370 -20.49 8.34 1.28
N ALA A 371 -19.38 7.75 0.85
CA ALA A 371 -18.11 8.46 0.72
C ALA A 371 -18.19 9.60 -0.31
N LEU A 372 -18.98 9.44 -1.38
CA LEU A 372 -19.22 10.50 -2.37
C LEU A 372 -20.10 11.62 -1.83
N ALA A 373 -21.16 11.31 -1.09
CA ALA A 373 -21.96 12.31 -0.39
C ALA A 373 -21.11 13.10 0.63
N ALA A 374 -20.27 12.40 1.41
CA ALA A 374 -19.32 13.02 2.33
C ALA A 374 -18.31 13.94 1.61
N LEU A 375 -17.75 13.51 0.48
CA LEU A 375 -16.84 14.31 -0.36
C LEU A 375 -17.51 15.57 -0.91
N LYS A 376 -18.80 15.49 -1.25
CA LYS A 376 -19.64 16.63 -1.66
C LYS A 376 -20.16 17.47 -0.47
N GLY A 377 -19.77 17.16 0.77
CA GLY A 377 -20.20 17.86 1.97
C GLY A 377 -21.66 17.66 2.37
N ARG A 378 -22.28 16.53 2.02
CA ARG A 378 -23.68 16.19 2.30
C ARG A 378 -23.83 15.00 3.26
N ASP A 379 -24.75 15.13 4.20
CA ASP A 379 -25.13 14.06 5.15
C ASP A 379 -26.16 13.06 4.58
N ILE A 380 -26.71 13.30 3.39
CA ILE A 380 -27.70 12.42 2.75
C ILE A 380 -27.21 12.06 1.34
N VAL A 381 -27.18 10.76 1.04
CA VAL A 381 -26.86 10.23 -0.29
C VAL A 381 -28.02 10.46 -1.26
N THR A 382 -27.72 10.92 -2.47
CA THR A 382 -28.70 11.10 -3.54
C THR A 382 -28.60 10.01 -4.61
N VAL A 383 -29.64 9.89 -5.45
CA VAL A 383 -29.64 8.97 -6.61
C VAL A 383 -28.46 9.25 -7.54
N GLU A 384 -28.10 10.52 -7.75
CA GLU A 384 -26.93 10.93 -8.55
C GLU A 384 -25.60 10.41 -7.99
N ASP A 385 -25.45 10.32 -6.67
CA ASP A 385 -24.23 9.77 -6.06
C ASP A 385 -24.10 8.28 -6.38
N ILE A 386 -25.20 7.53 -6.26
CA ILE A 386 -25.25 6.10 -6.60
C ILE A 386 -24.95 5.93 -8.09
N ALA A 387 -25.60 6.71 -8.97
CA ALA A 387 -25.38 6.70 -10.42
C ALA A 387 -23.90 6.92 -10.79
N THR A 388 -23.20 7.79 -10.05
CA THR A 388 -21.79 8.12 -10.30
C THR A 388 -20.84 6.99 -9.89
N VAL A 389 -21.13 6.27 -8.79
CA VAL A 389 -20.21 5.23 -8.26
C VAL A 389 -20.53 3.82 -8.75
N ILE A 390 -21.81 3.51 -9.02
CA ILE A 390 -22.25 2.14 -9.29
C ILE A 390 -21.54 1.46 -10.47
N PRO A 391 -21.17 2.14 -11.59
CA PRO A 391 -20.44 1.48 -12.67
C PRO A 391 -19.07 1.02 -12.21
N ASN A 392 -18.41 1.78 -11.35
CA ASN A 392 -17.07 1.49 -10.83
C ASN A 392 -17.10 0.42 -9.72
N CYS A 393 -18.24 0.24 -9.04
CA CYS A 393 -18.42 -0.77 -8.00
C CYS A 393 -18.81 -2.16 -8.55
N LEU A 394 -19.50 -2.22 -9.69
CA LEU A 394 -20.10 -3.46 -10.21
C LEU A 394 -19.52 -3.97 -11.55
N ARG A 395 -18.92 -3.12 -12.41
CA ARG A 395 -18.50 -3.54 -13.78
C ARG A 395 -17.58 -4.76 -13.84
N HIS A 396 -16.72 -4.92 -12.83
CA HIS A 396 -15.75 -6.01 -12.71
C HIS A 396 -16.30 -7.25 -12.00
N ARG A 397 -17.52 -7.16 -11.46
CA ARG A 397 -18.26 -8.25 -10.80
C ARG A 397 -19.25 -8.94 -11.73
N LEU A 398 -19.45 -8.39 -12.94
CA LEU A 398 -20.29 -9.01 -13.95
C LEU A 398 -19.59 -10.22 -14.57
N ARG A 399 -20.35 -11.31 -14.70
CA ARG A 399 -19.94 -12.46 -15.50
C ARG A 399 -20.09 -12.08 -16.97
N LYS A 400 -18.97 -12.05 -17.70
CA LYS A 400 -18.98 -11.83 -19.14
C LYS A 400 -19.39 -13.11 -19.84
N ASP A 401 -20.59 -13.14 -20.42
CA ASP A 401 -20.93 -14.19 -21.38
C ASP A 401 -20.09 -13.99 -22.66
N PRO A 402 -19.37 -15.01 -23.17
CA PRO A 402 -18.48 -14.86 -24.33
C PRO A 402 -19.15 -14.45 -25.65
N LEU A 403 -20.48 -14.33 -25.66
CA LEU A 403 -21.32 -13.95 -26.79
C LEU A 403 -21.83 -12.51 -26.69
N GLU A 404 -21.71 -11.85 -25.54
CA GLU A 404 -22.11 -10.45 -25.37
C GLU A 404 -20.96 -9.50 -25.76
N SER A 405 -21.27 -8.54 -26.63
CA SER A 405 -20.34 -7.51 -27.11
C SER A 405 -20.50 -6.16 -26.41
N ILE A 406 -21.38 -6.08 -25.40
CA ILE A 406 -21.71 -4.87 -24.65
C ILE A 406 -20.61 -4.62 -23.61
N ASP A 407 -20.20 -3.35 -23.46
CA ASP A 407 -19.31 -2.97 -22.36
C ASP A 407 -20.01 -3.19 -21.02
N SER A 408 -19.37 -3.97 -20.13
CA SER A 408 -19.80 -4.21 -18.76
C SER A 408 -20.06 -2.91 -17.99
N GLY A 409 -19.36 -1.82 -18.31
CA GLY A 409 -19.62 -0.50 -17.74
C GLY A 409 -20.98 0.10 -18.14
N LEU A 410 -21.38 -0.03 -19.40
CA LEU A 410 -22.65 0.48 -19.92
C LEU A 410 -23.85 -0.33 -19.43
N LEU A 411 -23.74 -1.67 -19.39
CA LEU A 411 -24.81 -2.55 -18.92
C LEU A 411 -25.24 -2.22 -17.47
N VAL A 412 -24.27 -1.90 -16.59
CA VAL A 412 -24.57 -1.44 -15.22
C VAL A 412 -25.35 -0.13 -15.21
N VAL A 413 -25.02 0.81 -16.10
CA VAL A 413 -25.68 2.11 -16.20
C VAL A 413 -27.11 1.96 -16.74
N GLU A 414 -27.32 1.13 -17.75
CA GLU A 414 -28.65 0.82 -18.29
C GLU A 414 -29.56 0.21 -17.21
N LYS A 415 -29.07 -0.84 -16.51
CA LYS A 415 -29.82 -1.48 -15.42
C LYS A 415 -30.06 -0.56 -14.22
N PHE A 416 -29.11 0.32 -13.91
CA PHE A 416 -29.34 1.36 -12.91
C PHE A 416 -30.52 2.26 -13.28
N TYR A 417 -30.60 2.75 -14.52
CA TYR A 417 -31.73 3.60 -14.94
C TYR A 417 -33.06 2.83 -15.09
N GLU A 418 -33.04 1.53 -15.37
CA GLU A 418 -34.26 0.70 -15.32
C GLU A 418 -34.85 0.56 -13.91
N VAL A 419 -34.00 0.50 -12.86
CA VAL A 419 -34.43 0.33 -11.46
C VAL A 419 -34.71 1.64 -10.72
N PHE A 420 -33.99 2.72 -11.08
CA PHE A 420 -34.11 4.04 -10.44
C PHE A 420 -34.94 5.07 -11.21
N GLY A 421 -35.37 4.76 -12.44
CA GLY A 421 -36.13 5.64 -13.35
C GLY A 421 -37.64 5.71 -13.12
#